data_AF-A0A953Q919-F1
#
_entry.id   AF-A0A953Q919-F1
#
_cell.length_a   1.000
_cell.length_b   1.000
_cell.length_c   1.000
_cell.angle_alpha   90.00
_cell.angle_beta   90.00
_cell.angle_gamma   90.00
#
_symmetry.space_group_name_H-M   'P 1'
#
loop_
_entity.id
_entity.type
_entity.pdbx_description
1 polymer ?
#
loop_
_entity_poly.entity_id
_entity_poly.type
_entity_poly.pdbx_seq_one_letter_code
_entity_poly.pdbx_strand_id
1 'polypeptide(L)'
;MPADSPRSTTTHHWFYFLLPSALDVFFITLLFGLSCGALGRLLLRDADIGWHIRNGQQILHTHAVPRTDPFSSSMSGKAWYAWEWLYDLLIAIIHQVFGLNGV
;
A
#
# COMPACT_ATOMS: atom_id res chain seq x y z
N MET A 1 -45.22 -20.83 49.52
CA MET A 1 -44.08 -19.93 49.28
C MET A 1 -43.46 -20.34 47.96
N PRO A 2 -43.82 -19.73 46.81
CA PRO A 2 -43.22 -20.07 45.53
C PRO A 2 -41.88 -19.34 45.39
N ALA A 3 -40.85 -20.06 44.94
CA ALA A 3 -39.55 -19.49 44.65
C ALA A 3 -39.57 -18.75 43.31
N ASP A 4 -39.20 -17.48 43.31
CA ASP A 4 -38.99 -16.70 42.09
C ASP A 4 -37.75 -17.24 41.35
N SER A 5 -37.96 -17.80 40.16
CA SER A 5 -36.88 -18.21 39.26
C SER A 5 -36.19 -16.98 38.64
N PRO A 6 -34.85 -16.89 38.61
CA PRO A 6 -34.16 -15.74 38.03
C PRO A 6 -34.32 -15.71 36.51
N ARG A 7 -34.78 -14.57 35.97
CA ARG A 7 -34.87 -14.32 34.52
C ARG A 7 -33.45 -14.13 33.98
N SER A 8 -32.98 -15.05 33.13
CA SER A 8 -31.75 -14.87 32.38
C SER A 8 -31.95 -13.81 31.30
N THR A 9 -31.39 -12.62 31.48
CA THR A 9 -31.28 -11.61 30.41
C THR A 9 -30.12 -12.01 29.50
N THR A 10 -30.44 -12.71 28.41
CA THR A 10 -29.47 -13.06 27.36
C THR A 10 -29.17 -11.81 26.53
N THR A 11 -28.14 -11.06 26.89
CA THR A 11 -27.64 -9.96 26.07
C THR A 11 -27.04 -10.55 24.79
N HIS A 12 -27.60 -10.20 23.64
CA HIS A 12 -27.17 -10.72 22.33
C HIS A 12 -25.86 -10.05 21.86
N HIS A 13 -24.72 -10.52 22.36
CA HIS A 13 -23.38 -9.97 22.10
C HIS A 13 -22.93 -10.04 20.61
N TRP A 14 -23.58 -10.87 19.79
CA TRP A 14 -23.25 -11.06 18.37
C TRP A 14 -23.52 -9.83 17.50
N PHE A 15 -24.40 -8.91 17.92
CA PHE A 15 -24.67 -7.66 17.20
C PHE A 15 -23.48 -6.68 17.20
N TYR A 16 -22.65 -6.68 18.25
CA TYR A 16 -21.47 -5.81 18.33
C TYR A 16 -20.28 -6.34 17.52
N PHE A 17 -20.34 -7.58 17.04
CA PHE A 17 -19.29 -8.19 16.22
C PHE A 17 -19.34 -7.72 14.75
N LEU A 18 -20.50 -7.23 14.29
CA LEU A 18 -20.71 -6.78 12.91
C LEU A 18 -20.73 -5.25 12.76
N LEU A 19 -20.80 -4.51 13.88
CA LEU A 19 -20.75 -3.05 13.86
C LEU A 19 -19.29 -2.61 13.95
N PRO A 20 -18.75 -1.88 12.94
CA PRO A 20 -17.40 -1.37 13.02
C PRO A 20 -17.27 -0.48 14.26
N SER A 21 -16.22 -0.70 15.04
CA SER A 21 -15.92 0.14 16.18
C SER A 21 -15.60 1.57 15.70
N ALA A 22 -15.66 2.54 16.62
CA ALA A 22 -15.25 3.90 16.30
C ALA A 22 -13.80 3.97 15.76
N LEU A 23 -12.94 3.05 16.19
CA LEU A 23 -11.56 2.93 15.70
C LEU A 23 -11.50 2.42 14.26
N ASP A 24 -12.35 1.48 13.89
CA ASP A 24 -12.40 0.96 12.50
C ASP A 24 -12.87 2.04 11.53
N VAL A 25 -13.90 2.80 11.91
CA VAL A 25 -14.39 3.94 11.10
C VAL A 25 -13.31 5.01 10.99
N PHE A 26 -12.63 5.35 12.10
CA PHE A 26 -11.52 6.29 12.08
C PHE A 26 -10.38 5.81 11.18
N PHE A 27 -9.96 4.55 11.32
CA PHE A 27 -8.88 3.96 10.55
C PHE A 27 -9.21 3.91 9.05
N ILE A 28 -10.42 3.48 8.68
CA ILE A 28 -10.87 3.45 7.27
C ILE A 28 -10.91 4.86 6.70
N THR A 29 -11.43 5.84 7.45
CA THR A 29 -11.48 7.23 7.00
C THR A 29 -10.09 7.81 6.81
N LEU A 30 -9.17 7.53 7.74
CA LEU A 30 -7.78 7.95 7.65
C LEU A 30 -7.09 7.29 6.45
N LEU A 31 -7.19 5.97 6.32
CA LEU A 31 -6.61 5.22 5.20
C LEU A 31 -7.12 5.75 3.86
N PHE A 32 -8.43 5.92 3.73
CA PHE A 32 -9.02 6.47 2.51
C PHE A 32 -8.56 7.90 2.23
N GLY A 33 -8.46 8.75 3.25
CA GLY A 33 -7.94 10.12 3.13
C GLY A 33 -6.47 10.17 2.68
N LEU A 34 -5.64 9.26 3.18
CA LEU A 34 -4.22 9.13 2.84
C LEU A 34 -3.99 8.46 1.48
N SER A 35 -4.90 7.61 1.00
CA SER A 35 -4.75 6.94 -0.30
C SER A 35 -5.43 7.68 -1.46
N CYS A 36 -6.68 8.11 -1.27
CA CYS A 36 -7.52 8.67 -2.33
C CYS A 36 -7.91 10.15 -2.09
N GLY A 37 -7.66 10.67 -0.89
CA GLY A 37 -8.00 12.03 -0.51
C GLY A 37 -6.92 13.07 -0.84
N ALA A 38 -7.17 14.32 -0.45
CA ALA A 38 -6.23 15.42 -0.64
C ALA A 38 -4.86 15.18 0.04
N LEU A 39 -4.84 14.42 1.14
CA LEU A 39 -3.62 14.06 1.86
C LEU A 39 -2.74 13.08 1.08
N GLY A 40 -3.35 12.21 0.26
CA GLY A 40 -2.59 11.25 -0.55
C GLY A 40 -1.70 11.89 -1.59
N ARG A 41 -2.11 13.02 -2.18
CA ARG A 41 -1.26 13.76 -3.14
C ARG A 41 0.04 14.30 -2.54
N LEU A 42 0.07 14.53 -1.22
CA LEU A 42 1.27 14.96 -0.52
C LEU A 42 2.20 13.78 -0.19
N LEU A 43 1.62 12.61 0.10
CA LEU A 43 2.35 11.41 0.49
C LEU A 43 2.86 10.60 -0.70
N LEU A 44 2.12 10.61 -1.81
CA LEU A 44 2.45 9.89 -3.04
C LEU A 44 3.35 10.70 -3.98
N ARG A 45 3.83 11.87 -3.54
CA ARG A 45 4.78 12.67 -4.32
C ARG A 45 6.19 12.13 -4.13
N ASP A 46 6.43 10.98 -4.73
CA ASP A 46 7.75 10.38 -4.80
C ASP A 46 8.60 11.11 -5.85
N ALA A 47 9.74 11.64 -5.43
CA ALA A 47 10.68 12.31 -6.34
C ALA A 47 11.43 11.32 -7.24
N ASP A 48 11.49 10.06 -6.84
CA ASP A 48 12.25 9.00 -7.50
C ASP A 48 11.35 8.09 -8.36
N ILE A 49 10.10 8.49 -8.62
CA ILE A 49 9.16 7.69 -9.42
C ILE A 49 9.69 7.31 -10.81
N GLY A 50 10.47 8.21 -11.42
CA GLY A 50 11.13 7.93 -12.70
C GLY A 50 12.16 6.81 -12.59
N TRP A 51 12.87 6.71 -11.46
CA TRP A 51 13.80 5.64 -11.17
C TRP A 51 13.07 4.30 -11.04
N HIS A 52 11.98 4.26 -10.26
CA HIS A 52 11.15 3.06 -10.09
C HIS A 52 10.62 2.53 -11.43
N ILE A 53 10.09 3.43 -12.28
CA ILE A 53 9.62 3.07 -13.63
C ILE A 53 10.76 2.48 -14.47
N ARG A 54 11.94 3.12 -14.50
CA ARG A 54 13.07 2.68 -15.32
C ARG A 54 13.68 1.36 -14.86
N ASN A 55 13.84 1.18 -13.55
CA ASN A 55 14.26 -0.08 -12.97
C ASN A 55 13.27 -1.20 -13.29
N GLY A 56 11.98 -0.96 -13.08
CA GLY A 56 10.95 -1.96 -13.35
C GLY A 56 10.91 -2.37 -14.81
N GLN A 57 11.09 -1.42 -15.73
CA GLN A 57 11.22 -1.71 -17.17
C GLN A 57 12.46 -2.58 -17.45
N GLN A 58 13.59 -2.30 -16.80
CA GLN A 58 14.78 -3.13 -16.92
C GLN A 58 14.54 -4.55 -16.37
N ILE A 59 13.85 -4.68 -15.24
CA ILE A 59 13.48 -5.99 -14.66
C ILE A 59 12.55 -6.74 -15.63
N LEU A 60 11.53 -6.09 -16.18
CA LEU A 60 10.62 -6.69 -17.18
C LEU A 60 11.36 -7.17 -18.43
N HIS A 61 12.36 -6.42 -18.89
CA HIS A 61 13.10 -6.76 -20.11
C HIS A 61 14.17 -7.86 -19.89
N THR A 62 14.88 -7.79 -18.76
CA THR A 62 16.00 -8.70 -18.46
C THR A 62 15.61 -9.92 -17.64
N HIS A 63 14.41 -9.89 -17.04
CA HIS A 63 13.91 -10.88 -16.09
C HIS A 63 14.85 -11.08 -14.89
N ALA A 64 15.63 -10.05 -14.54
CA ALA A 64 16.62 -10.09 -13.49
C ALA A 64 16.59 -8.81 -12.65
N VAL A 65 16.77 -8.96 -11.34
CA VAL A 65 16.88 -7.83 -10.40
C VAL A 65 18.25 -7.17 -10.57
N PRO A 66 18.33 -5.83 -10.76
CA PRO A 66 19.60 -5.12 -10.89
C PRO A 66 20.47 -5.32 -9.65
N ARG A 67 21.77 -5.56 -9.88
CA ARG A 67 22.79 -5.67 -8.82
C ARG A 67 23.74 -4.48 -8.78
N THR A 68 23.58 -3.56 -9.73
CA THR A 68 24.38 -2.36 -9.88
C THR A 68 23.46 -1.18 -10.13
N ASP A 69 23.90 0.01 -9.78
CA ASP A 69 23.18 1.26 -10.01
C ASP A 69 23.54 1.83 -11.41
N PRO A 70 22.62 1.79 -12.40
CA PRO A 70 22.92 2.34 -13.72
C PRO A 70 22.59 3.83 -13.84
N PHE A 71 21.81 4.42 -12.93
CA PHE A 71 21.20 5.74 -13.12
C PHE A 71 21.83 6.84 -12.27
N SER A 72 22.55 6.50 -11.19
CA SER A 72 23.24 7.50 -10.36
C SER A 72 24.42 8.11 -11.10
N SER A 73 24.55 9.45 -11.01
CA SER A 73 25.66 10.19 -11.61
C SER A 73 26.99 9.97 -10.89
N SER A 74 26.98 9.70 -9.58
CA SER A 74 28.18 9.55 -8.75
C SER A 74 28.46 8.11 -8.29
N MET A 75 27.48 7.22 -8.43
CA MET A 75 27.61 5.79 -8.10
C MET A 75 27.31 4.86 -9.28
N SER A 76 27.32 5.38 -10.52
CA SER A 76 27.11 4.57 -11.73
C SER A 76 28.00 3.32 -11.74
N GLY A 77 27.39 2.16 -11.97
CA GLY A 77 28.03 0.85 -12.05
C GLY A 77 28.45 0.24 -10.71
N LYS A 78 28.27 0.94 -9.57
CA LYS A 78 28.57 0.38 -8.25
C LYS A 78 27.51 -0.63 -7.83
N ALA A 79 27.90 -1.56 -6.96
CA ALA A 79 26.99 -2.53 -6.38
C ALA A 79 25.82 -1.82 -5.67
N TRP A 80 24.61 -2.23 -6.03
CA TRP A 80 23.37 -1.69 -5.49
C TRP A 80 22.39 -2.83 -5.26
N TYR A 81 21.61 -2.71 -4.19
CA TYR A 81 20.60 -3.69 -3.86
C TYR A 81 19.23 -3.05 -4.09
N ALA A 82 18.49 -3.58 -5.05
CA ALA A 82 17.13 -3.14 -5.36
C ALA A 82 16.15 -3.70 -4.31
N TRP A 83 16.12 -3.12 -3.11
CA TRP A 83 15.23 -3.56 -2.02
C TRP A 83 13.74 -3.46 -2.41
N GLU A 84 13.42 -2.56 -3.34
CA GLU A 84 12.06 -2.25 -3.80
C GLU A 84 11.75 -2.84 -5.19
N TRP A 85 12.51 -3.86 -5.63
CA TRP A 85 12.39 -4.44 -6.98
C TRP A 85 10.97 -4.88 -7.36
N LEU A 86 10.16 -5.35 -6.40
CA LEU A 86 8.78 -5.77 -6.65
C LEU A 86 7.88 -4.55 -6.88
N TYR A 87 8.10 -3.47 -6.14
CA TYR A 87 7.41 -2.20 -6.35
C TYR A 87 7.79 -1.62 -7.71
N ASP A 88 9.09 -1.58 -8.04
CA ASP A 88 9.60 -1.17 -9.36
C ASP A 88 8.88 -1.92 -10.48
N LEU A 89 8.77 -3.24 -10.35
CA LEU A 89 8.09 -4.12 -11.31
C LEU A 89 6.61 -3.75 -11.49
N LEU A 90 5.87 -3.58 -10.39
CA LEU A 90 4.45 -3.23 -10.42
C LEU A 90 4.23 -1.85 -11.04
N ILE A 91 5.05 -0.87 -10.65
CA ILE A 91 4.99 0.49 -11.18
C ILE A 91 5.29 0.52 -12.67
N ALA A 92 6.26 -0.26 -13.15
CA ALA A 92 6.53 -0.36 -14.59
C ALA A 92 5.36 -0.99 -15.36
N ILE A 93 4.68 -1.99 -14.81
CA ILE A 93 3.48 -2.59 -15.42
C ILE A 93 2.34 -1.57 -15.49
N ILE A 94 2.08 -0.86 -14.38
CA ILE A 94 1.05 0.19 -14.33
C ILE A 94 1.36 1.29 -15.34
N HIS A 95 2.61 1.74 -15.39
CA HIS A 95 3.07 2.73 -16.36
C HIS A 95 2.90 2.25 -17.81
N GLN A 96 3.11 0.96 -18.10
CA GLN A 96 2.93 0.40 -19.45
C GLN A 96 1.47 0.44 -19.91
N VAL A 97 0.50 0.31 -19.00
CA VAL A 97 -0.93 0.28 -19.30
C VAL A 97 -1.57 1.67 -19.25
N PHE A 98 -1.21 2.48 -18.26
CA PHE A 98 -1.88 3.75 -17.95
C PHE A 98 -1.02 4.99 -18.23
N GLY A 99 0.25 4.80 -18.63
CA GLY A 99 1.23 5.89 -18.75
C GLY A 99 1.50 6.57 -17.41
N LEU A 100 2.07 7.78 -17.46
CA LEU A 100 2.37 8.58 -16.26
C LEU A 100 1.13 8.95 -15.44
N ASN A 101 -0.08 8.92 -16.01
CA ASN A 101 -1.30 9.22 -15.26
C ASN A 101 -1.69 8.09 -14.29
N GLY A 102 -1.15 6.90 -14.48
CA GLY A 102 -1.40 5.75 -13.58
C GLY A 102 -0.40 5.62 -12.45
N VAL A 103 0.65 6.46 -12.42
CA VAL A 103 1.79 6.34 -11.50
C VAL A 103 1.88 7.56 -10.58
#